data_AF-A0A6S6VGC1-F1
#
_entry.id   AF-A0A6S6VGC1-F1
#
_cell.length_a   1.000
_cell.length_b   1.000
_cell.length_c   1.000
_cell.angle_alpha   90.00
_cell.angle_beta   90.00
_cell.angle_gamma   90.00
#
_symmetry.space_group_name_H-M   'P 1'
#
loop_
_entity.id
_entity.type
_entity.pdbx_description
1 polymer ?
#
loop_
_entity_poly.entity_id
_entity_poly.type
_entity_poly.pdbx_seq_one_letter_code
_entity_poly.pdbx_strand_id
1 'polypeptide(L)'
;MRLLHTTGDGRLGWTEDLIEDKIPPYAILSHTWKEGQEVTFANLKDLHNAVDVDTQRKEGYQKIRFCAQQAKRDGLDYFWVDTCCIDKANNTELSKAINSMFRWYQNAKRCYVFLSDVANDTSKLDSKSAFKQSRWFRRGWTLQELLAPHSVEFFSKEGELLGDKESLQHLIHEVTGIPIEALSGSDLSEFDVAKRFSWAANRQTTEEEDGAYCLFGIFGVHLPLIYGEGKENALERLRSAAILKHKGRSQDQEEKLSKIRSWLSAPDPSTNYHKAHKQRQAETGVWLLEGEQFTTWKESAPSRLWLYGIPGCRKTILSSTIIEHLLQHCHDDTSIVTAYFYFDFNDTQKQDPELMLHSLIYQLVQRSVVIPKGVDALFSSCEDGNRQPSLHALLQVTRETAQEFAHVYVVLDALDECTQRSELMDMLKTVVEWQLDNLHLLMTSRKERDIETSLESYVGEKDAICLHWDVVDQDIQRYIQQRLCIDKGLAKWNKDAAIRQEIETAMIRGAHGIYVFTRFFTKLKLTIQ
;
A
#
# COMPACT_ATOMS: atom_id res chain seq x y z
N MET A 1 -15.60 -0.60 5.71
CA MET A 1 -15.50 0.72 6.36
C MET A 1 -16.12 0.60 7.73
N ARG A 2 -15.40 0.99 8.78
CA ARG A 2 -15.90 1.00 10.16
C ARG A 2 -16.35 2.40 10.54
N LEU A 3 -17.53 2.54 11.16
CA LEU A 3 -18.07 3.83 11.62
C LEU A 3 -18.14 3.88 13.14
N LEU A 4 -18.06 5.09 13.69
CA LEU A 4 -18.36 5.38 15.09
C LEU A 4 -19.83 5.76 15.25
N HIS A 5 -20.40 5.44 16.41
CA HIS A 5 -21.69 5.92 16.86
C HIS A 5 -21.64 6.20 18.37
N THR A 6 -22.61 6.99 18.86
CA THR A 6 -22.78 7.21 20.31
C THR A 6 -23.79 6.20 20.85
N THR A 7 -23.40 5.37 21.81
CA THR A 7 -24.27 4.39 22.45
C THR A 7 -25.28 5.06 23.39
N GLY A 8 -26.32 4.33 23.81
CA GLY A 8 -27.38 4.87 24.69
C GLY A 8 -26.87 5.37 26.05
N ASP A 9 -25.73 4.89 26.53
CA ASP A 9 -25.04 5.35 27.75
C ASP A 9 -24.03 6.48 27.50
N GLY A 10 -23.97 7.02 26.27
CA GLY A 10 -23.14 8.17 25.91
C GLY A 10 -21.67 7.85 25.60
N ARG A 11 -21.31 6.56 25.49
CA ARG A 11 -19.98 6.10 25.07
C ARG A 11 -19.86 6.04 23.55
N LEU A 12 -18.63 5.87 23.08
CA LEU A 12 -18.33 5.66 21.67
C LEU A 12 -18.29 4.15 21.38
N GLY A 13 -19.01 3.71 20.35
CA GLY A 13 -18.98 2.35 19.85
C GLY A 13 -18.64 2.31 18.37
N TRP A 14 -18.21 1.14 17.87
CA TRP A 14 -18.02 0.90 16.45
C TRP A 14 -19.14 0.07 15.85
N THR A 15 -19.36 0.24 14.56
CA THR A 15 -20.03 -0.76 13.74
C THR A 15 -19.08 -1.94 13.46
N GLU A 16 -19.63 -3.05 12.96
CA GLU A 16 -18.82 -4.02 12.20
C GLU A 16 -18.27 -3.37 10.92
N ASP A 17 -17.37 -4.06 10.22
CA ASP A 17 -16.87 -3.60 8.93
C ASP A 17 -17.97 -3.64 7.87
N LEU A 18 -18.45 -2.46 7.49
CA LEU A 18 -19.53 -2.28 6.52
C LEU A 18 -18.98 -2.30 5.09
N ILE A 19 -19.76 -2.90 4.18
CA ILE A 19 -19.46 -2.99 2.74
C ILE A 19 -20.51 -2.19 1.99
N GLU A 20 -20.07 -1.31 1.10
CA GLU A 20 -20.84 -0.47 0.17
C GLU A 20 -22.33 -0.24 0.52
N ASP A 21 -23.23 -1.09 0.04
CA ASP A 21 -24.70 -0.95 0.20
C ASP A 21 -25.19 -0.96 1.66
N LYS A 22 -24.36 -1.42 2.60
CA LYS A 22 -24.65 -1.47 4.03
C LYS A 22 -24.16 -0.25 4.80
N ILE A 23 -23.50 0.71 4.14
CA ILE A 23 -22.97 1.91 4.79
C ILE A 23 -24.11 2.91 5.01
N PRO A 24 -24.53 3.20 6.26
CA PRO A 24 -25.59 4.16 6.54
C PRO A 24 -25.10 5.59 6.26
N PRO A 25 -25.97 6.60 6.19
CA PRO A 25 -25.54 8.00 6.16
C PRO A 25 -24.64 8.34 7.35
N TYR A 26 -23.50 8.99 7.09
CA TYR A 26 -22.52 9.36 8.12
C TYR A 26 -21.94 10.76 7.91
N ALA A 27 -21.45 11.34 9.01
CA ALA A 27 -20.55 12.49 8.99
C ALA A 27 -19.09 12.04 8.94
N ILE A 28 -18.19 12.88 8.43
CA ILE A 28 -16.75 12.58 8.41
C ILE A 28 -15.96 13.74 9.02
N LEU A 29 -14.97 13.43 9.84
CA LEU A 29 -14.08 14.42 10.43
C LEU A 29 -12.86 14.64 9.54
N SER A 30 -12.52 15.90 9.33
CA SER A 30 -11.25 16.34 8.77
C SER A 30 -10.52 17.18 9.82
N HIS A 31 -9.30 16.76 10.16
CA HIS A 31 -8.53 17.43 11.20
C HIS A 31 -7.04 17.25 10.98
N THR A 32 -6.25 18.05 11.70
CA THR A 32 -4.79 17.92 11.66
C THR A 32 -4.27 17.23 12.91
N TRP A 33 -3.37 16.26 12.71
CA TRP A 33 -2.87 15.42 13.80
C TRP A 33 -1.81 16.12 14.64
N LYS A 34 -1.75 15.80 15.93
CA LYS A 34 -0.63 16.17 16.79
C LYS A 34 -0.01 14.92 17.39
N GLU A 35 1.31 14.80 17.28
CA GLU A 35 2.05 13.61 17.69
C GLU A 35 1.77 13.24 19.16
N GLY A 36 1.45 11.98 19.41
CA GLY A 36 1.10 11.45 20.73
C GLY A 36 -0.25 11.90 21.30
N GLN A 37 -0.98 12.81 20.64
CA GLN A 37 -2.24 13.38 21.14
C GLN A 37 -3.49 12.85 20.41
N GLU A 38 -3.32 12.03 19.39
CA GLU A 38 -4.46 11.39 18.72
C GLU A 38 -4.94 10.14 19.48
N VAL A 39 -6.24 9.90 19.43
CA VAL A 39 -6.85 8.66 19.91
C VAL A 39 -6.81 7.65 18.77
N THR A 40 -6.12 6.53 18.97
CA THR A 40 -5.97 5.49 17.95
C THR A 40 -7.07 4.43 18.04
N PHE A 41 -7.16 3.56 17.03
CA PHE A 41 -8.00 2.37 17.08
C PHE A 41 -7.71 1.53 18.33
N ALA A 42 -6.44 1.26 18.64
CA ALA A 42 -6.07 0.52 19.86
C ALA A 42 -6.58 1.22 21.14
N ASN A 43 -6.46 2.55 21.24
CA ASN A 43 -6.94 3.28 22.42
C ASN A 43 -8.46 3.15 22.64
N LEU A 44 -9.26 3.25 21.57
CA LEU A 44 -10.72 3.08 21.69
C LEU A 44 -11.13 1.63 21.99
N LYS A 45 -10.37 0.65 21.50
CA LYS A 45 -10.62 -0.77 21.77
C LYS A 45 -10.45 -1.08 23.25
N ASP A 46 -9.46 -0.46 23.89
CA ASP A 46 -9.19 -0.60 25.32
C ASP A 46 -10.19 0.18 26.19
N LEU A 47 -10.74 1.30 25.70
CA LEU A 47 -11.81 2.06 26.37
C LEU A 47 -13.10 1.25 26.55
N HIS A 48 -13.32 0.24 25.72
CA HIS A 48 -14.42 -0.71 25.88
C HIS A 48 -14.21 -1.63 27.10
N ASN A 49 -12.96 -1.78 27.55
CA ASN A 49 -12.53 -2.67 28.63
C ASN A 49 -12.17 -1.94 29.94
N ALA A 50 -11.85 -0.64 29.92
CA ALA A 50 -11.67 0.21 31.11
C ALA A 50 -11.84 1.70 30.79
N VAL A 51 -12.35 2.49 31.74
CA VAL A 51 -12.43 3.96 31.62
C VAL A 51 -11.01 4.53 31.72
N ASP A 52 -10.30 4.60 30.59
CA ASP A 52 -8.98 5.22 30.54
C ASP A 52 -9.11 6.75 30.55
N VAL A 53 -8.90 7.33 31.74
CA VAL A 53 -8.93 8.77 32.01
C VAL A 53 -7.87 9.51 31.18
N ASP A 54 -6.74 8.87 30.84
CA ASP A 54 -5.68 9.50 30.07
C ASP A 54 -6.05 9.63 28.60
N THR A 55 -6.77 8.66 28.03
CA THR A 55 -7.29 8.77 26.66
C THR A 55 -8.31 9.90 26.52
N GLN A 56 -9.14 10.16 27.53
CA GLN A 56 -10.10 11.28 27.50
C GLN A 56 -9.44 12.67 27.56
N ARG A 57 -8.19 12.76 28.05
CA ARG A 57 -7.43 14.01 28.13
C ARG A 57 -6.71 14.38 26.84
N LYS A 58 -6.59 13.44 25.90
CA LYS A 58 -5.95 13.66 24.61
C LYS A 58 -6.73 14.68 23.78
N GLU A 59 -6.02 15.58 23.09
CA GLU A 59 -6.64 16.55 22.17
C GLU A 59 -7.47 15.85 21.08
N GLY A 60 -7.02 14.69 20.59
CA GLY A 60 -7.77 13.89 19.62
C GLY A 60 -9.15 13.46 20.12
N TYR A 61 -9.32 13.23 21.44
CA TYR A 61 -10.62 12.88 22.01
C TYR A 61 -11.60 14.05 21.93
N GLN A 62 -11.12 15.29 22.10
CA GLN A 62 -11.93 16.49 21.96
C GLN A 62 -12.47 16.63 20.52
N LYS A 63 -11.62 16.36 19.51
CA LYS A 63 -12.01 16.38 18.09
C LYS A 63 -13.09 15.33 17.79
N ILE A 64 -12.94 14.12 18.34
CA ILE A 64 -13.93 13.04 18.20
C ILE A 64 -15.26 13.43 18.88
N ARG A 65 -15.21 13.99 20.10
CA ARG A 65 -16.40 14.45 20.83
C ARG A 65 -17.11 15.58 20.09
N PHE A 66 -16.37 16.53 19.55
CA PHE A 66 -16.90 17.57 18.68
C PHE A 66 -17.64 16.96 17.48
N CYS A 67 -17.00 16.05 16.75
CA CYS A 67 -17.60 15.38 15.60
C CYS A 67 -18.90 14.65 15.98
N ALA A 68 -18.89 13.88 17.07
CA ALA A 68 -20.08 13.17 17.57
C ALA A 68 -21.23 14.12 17.92
N GLN A 69 -20.92 15.24 18.58
CA GLN A 69 -21.93 16.24 18.95
C GLN A 69 -22.49 16.97 17.74
N GLN A 70 -21.64 17.33 16.78
CA GLN A 70 -22.07 18.02 15.57
C GLN A 70 -22.87 17.09 14.65
N ALA A 71 -22.42 15.84 14.45
CA ALA A 71 -23.17 14.82 13.72
C ALA A 71 -24.59 14.64 14.31
N LYS A 72 -24.70 14.55 15.64
CA LYS A 72 -26.00 14.45 16.32
C LYS A 72 -26.89 15.67 16.10
N ARG A 73 -26.33 16.89 16.09
CA ARG A 73 -27.10 18.11 15.78
C ARG A 73 -27.65 18.10 14.37
N ASP A 74 -26.91 17.52 13.43
CA ASP A 74 -27.29 17.42 12.02
C ASP A 74 -28.08 16.15 11.70
N GLY A 75 -28.50 15.39 12.71
CA GLY A 75 -29.36 14.20 12.57
C GLY A 75 -28.63 12.97 12.01
N LEU A 76 -27.31 12.87 12.18
CA LEU A 76 -26.49 11.74 11.76
C LEU A 76 -26.08 10.90 12.98
N ASP A 77 -26.50 9.64 13.00
CA ASP A 77 -26.18 8.70 14.08
C ASP A 77 -24.74 8.17 14.01
N TYR A 78 -24.17 8.17 12.80
CA TYR A 78 -22.86 7.61 12.50
C TYR A 78 -21.88 8.68 12.04
N PHE A 79 -20.61 8.52 12.39
CA PHE A 79 -19.54 9.37 11.92
C PHE A 79 -18.22 8.62 11.78
N TRP A 80 -17.28 9.18 11.04
CA TRP A 80 -15.99 8.56 10.74
C TRP A 80 -14.81 9.47 11.11
N VAL A 81 -13.77 8.89 11.69
CA VAL A 81 -12.52 9.55 12.06
C VAL A 81 -11.35 8.62 11.76
N ASP A 82 -10.43 9.04 10.90
CA ASP A 82 -9.35 8.21 10.35
C ASP A 82 -8.48 7.55 11.43
N THR A 83 -8.20 8.28 12.52
CA THR A 83 -7.25 7.87 13.55
C THR A 83 -7.73 6.65 14.33
N CYS A 84 -9.04 6.45 14.42
CA CYS A 84 -9.64 5.41 15.25
C CYS A 84 -10.70 4.55 14.55
N CYS A 85 -11.04 4.85 13.29
CA CYS A 85 -11.86 3.96 12.46
C CYS A 85 -11.00 2.99 11.63
N ILE A 86 -9.72 3.29 11.40
CA ILE A 86 -8.76 2.44 10.68
C ILE A 86 -7.81 1.79 11.69
N ASP A 87 -7.70 0.46 11.65
CA ASP A 87 -6.60 -0.24 12.31
C ASP A 87 -5.32 -0.08 11.49
N LYS A 88 -4.57 1.00 11.77
CA LYS A 88 -3.30 1.31 11.09
C LYS A 88 -2.21 0.27 11.36
N ALA A 89 -2.38 -0.65 12.32
CA ALA A 89 -1.47 -1.77 12.54
C ALA A 89 -1.72 -2.94 11.58
N ASN A 90 -2.90 -2.99 10.96
CA ASN A 90 -3.25 -3.96 9.93
C ASN A 90 -2.96 -3.36 8.55
N ASN A 91 -1.83 -3.75 7.94
CA ASN A 91 -1.41 -3.23 6.63
C ASN A 91 -2.44 -3.46 5.51
N THR A 92 -3.18 -4.58 5.57
CA THR A 92 -4.24 -4.88 4.60
C THR A 92 -5.40 -3.90 4.76
N GLU A 93 -5.80 -3.60 5.99
CA GLU A 93 -6.84 -2.60 6.28
C GLU A 93 -6.37 -1.20 5.89
N LEU A 94 -5.12 -0.84 6.22
CA LEU A 94 -4.52 0.45 5.88
C LEU A 94 -4.44 0.68 4.36
N SER A 95 -3.99 -0.32 3.60
CA SER A 95 -3.93 -0.27 2.13
C SER A 95 -5.31 -0.06 1.51
N LYS A 96 -6.30 -0.85 1.96
CA LYS A 96 -7.70 -0.69 1.55
C LYS A 96 -8.25 0.68 1.91
N ALA A 97 -7.94 1.18 3.11
CA ALA A 97 -8.45 2.45 3.61
C ALA A 97 -7.92 3.64 2.82
N ILE A 98 -6.61 3.73 2.57
CA ILE A 98 -6.02 4.83 1.81
C ILE A 98 -6.55 4.87 0.37
N ASN A 99 -6.66 3.71 -0.29
CA ASN A 99 -7.23 3.64 -1.63
C ASN A 99 -8.73 3.93 -1.68
N SER A 100 -9.44 3.83 -0.54
CA SER A 100 -10.89 4.11 -0.45
C SER A 100 -11.21 5.50 0.11
N MET A 101 -10.22 6.20 0.68
CA MET A 101 -10.47 7.36 1.54
C MET A 101 -11.18 8.49 0.80
N PHE A 102 -10.79 8.78 -0.44
CA PHE A 102 -11.46 9.78 -1.27
C PHE A 102 -12.95 9.47 -1.46
N ARG A 103 -13.31 8.20 -1.76
CA ARG A 103 -14.71 7.77 -1.89
C ARG A 103 -15.46 7.90 -0.55
N TRP A 104 -14.80 7.60 0.57
CA TRP A 104 -15.40 7.79 1.89
C TRP A 104 -15.66 9.27 2.22
N TYR A 105 -14.77 10.18 1.84
CA TYR A 105 -15.02 11.62 1.95
C TYR A 105 -16.13 12.09 0.99
N GLN A 106 -16.13 11.59 -0.25
CA GLN A 106 -17.13 11.92 -1.26
C GLN A 106 -18.56 11.53 -0.88
N ASN A 107 -18.70 10.36 -0.26
CA ASN A 107 -20.00 9.79 0.14
C ASN A 107 -20.51 10.26 1.50
N ALA A 108 -19.68 10.96 2.28
CA ALA A 108 -20.11 11.52 3.56
C ALA A 108 -21.21 12.57 3.35
N LYS A 109 -22.22 12.59 4.23
CA LYS A 109 -23.29 13.61 4.18
C LYS A 109 -22.79 14.99 4.60
N ARG A 110 -21.87 15.03 5.56
CA ARG A 110 -21.22 16.24 6.06
C ARG A 110 -19.75 15.94 6.33
N CYS A 111 -18.86 16.82 5.88
CA CYS A 111 -17.45 16.83 6.28
C CYS A 111 -17.23 18.00 7.24
N TYR A 112 -16.88 17.70 8.49
CA TYR A 112 -16.58 18.71 9.48
C TYR A 112 -15.07 18.91 9.55
N VAL A 113 -14.59 20.11 9.22
CA VAL A 113 -13.19 20.51 9.35
C VAL A 113 -12.99 21.18 10.69
N PHE A 114 -12.26 20.53 11.59
CA PHE A 114 -11.95 21.09 12.91
C PHE A 114 -10.56 21.75 12.93
N LEU A 115 -10.54 23.08 12.98
CA LEU A 115 -9.33 23.90 12.94
C LEU A 115 -8.82 24.20 14.35
N SER A 116 -8.00 23.30 14.90
CA SER A 116 -7.46 23.43 16.26
C SER A 116 -6.58 24.68 16.48
N ASP A 117 -6.11 25.31 15.41
CA ASP A 117 -5.22 26.48 15.43
C ASP A 117 -5.92 27.80 15.07
N VAL A 118 -7.25 27.77 14.87
CA VAL A 118 -8.05 28.97 14.58
C VAL A 118 -8.99 29.23 15.75
N ALA A 119 -8.81 30.36 16.43
CA ALA A 119 -9.71 30.84 17.46
C ALA A 119 -10.75 31.79 16.84
N ASN A 120 -11.97 31.79 17.37
CA ASN A 120 -12.95 32.81 16.99
C ASN A 120 -12.70 34.10 17.78
N ASP A 121 -11.87 35.01 17.24
CA ASP A 121 -11.67 36.34 17.83
C ASP A 121 -12.74 37.33 17.34
N THR A 122 -13.08 38.32 18.17
CA THR A 122 -14.18 39.29 17.94
C THR A 122 -14.00 40.18 16.70
N SER A 123 -12.80 40.22 16.14
CA SER A 123 -12.43 40.97 14.94
C SER A 123 -12.55 40.10 13.68
N LYS A 124 -13.47 40.47 12.76
CA LYS A 124 -13.67 39.76 11.48
C LYS A 124 -12.43 39.70 10.58
N LEU A 125 -11.54 40.70 10.66
CA LEU A 125 -10.30 40.72 9.87
C LEU A 125 -9.30 39.69 10.39
N ASP A 126 -9.18 39.56 11.71
CA ASP A 126 -8.24 38.65 12.36
C ASP A 126 -8.68 37.19 12.19
N SER A 127 -10.00 36.92 12.24
CA SER A 127 -10.56 35.58 11.99
C SER A 127 -10.28 35.08 10.56
N LYS A 128 -10.47 35.92 9.53
CA LYS A 128 -10.12 35.55 8.14
C LYS A 128 -8.61 35.33 7.95
N SER A 129 -7.78 36.13 8.61
CA SER A 129 -6.33 35.97 8.56
C SER A 129 -5.89 34.65 9.22
N ALA A 130 -6.43 34.33 10.41
CA ALA A 130 -6.17 33.09 11.12
C ALA A 130 -6.60 31.86 10.30
N PHE A 131 -7.77 31.91 9.66
CA PHE A 131 -8.23 30.87 8.74
C PHE A 131 -7.22 30.60 7.62
N LYS A 132 -6.77 31.65 6.91
CA LYS A 132 -5.79 31.52 5.80
C LYS A 132 -4.45 30.93 6.26
N GLN A 133 -4.08 31.18 7.51
CA GLN A 133 -2.82 30.71 8.09
C GLN A 133 -2.92 29.31 8.70
N SER A 134 -4.11 28.73 8.76
CA SER A 134 -4.29 27.41 9.38
C SER A 134 -3.39 26.37 8.73
N ARG A 135 -2.73 25.59 9.60
CA ARG A 135 -1.94 24.41 9.24
C ARG A 135 -2.73 23.39 8.41
N TRP A 136 -4.06 23.40 8.50
CA TRP A 136 -4.93 22.49 7.75
C TRP A 136 -4.70 22.60 6.24
N PHE A 137 -4.50 23.81 5.70
CA PHE A 137 -4.22 24.02 4.27
C PHE A 137 -2.84 23.53 3.82
N ARG A 138 -1.94 23.22 4.76
CA ARG A 138 -0.57 22.76 4.50
C ARG A 138 -0.39 21.26 4.67
N ARG A 139 -1.42 20.49 5.04
CA ARG A 139 -1.32 19.03 5.17
C ARG A 139 -1.68 18.34 3.86
N GLY A 140 -0.98 17.26 3.51
CA GLY A 140 -1.21 16.52 2.26
C GLY A 140 -2.62 15.93 2.19
N TRP A 141 -2.97 15.13 3.19
CA TRP A 141 -4.26 14.42 3.27
C TRP A 141 -5.49 15.33 3.21
N THR A 142 -5.42 16.54 3.78
CA THR A 142 -6.55 17.48 3.78
C THR A 142 -6.94 17.99 2.40
N LEU A 143 -6.14 17.75 1.36
CA LEU A 143 -6.48 18.10 -0.02
C LEU A 143 -7.67 17.29 -0.53
N GLN A 144 -7.64 15.96 -0.36
CA GLN A 144 -8.77 15.12 -0.74
C GLN A 144 -9.97 15.33 0.18
N GLU A 145 -9.72 15.66 1.46
CA GLU A 145 -10.77 15.97 2.44
C GLU A 145 -11.51 17.29 2.10
N LEU A 146 -10.88 18.18 1.34
CA LEU A 146 -11.48 19.41 0.79
C LEU A 146 -12.26 19.14 -0.51
N LEU A 147 -11.65 18.40 -1.43
CA LEU A 147 -12.14 18.25 -2.80
C LEU A 147 -13.21 17.17 -2.94
N ALA A 148 -13.07 16.05 -2.23
CA ALA A 148 -13.95 14.91 -2.40
C ALA A 148 -15.38 15.15 -1.87
N PRO A 149 -15.60 15.70 -0.65
CA PRO A 149 -16.96 15.86 -0.13
C PRO A 149 -17.75 16.94 -0.86
N HIS A 150 -19.05 16.69 -1.01
CA HIS A 150 -20.00 17.69 -1.50
C HIS A 150 -20.24 18.83 -0.50
N SER A 151 -20.16 18.54 0.80
CA SER A 151 -20.39 19.49 1.89
C SER A 151 -19.20 19.49 2.84
N VAL A 152 -18.54 20.64 3.00
CA VAL A 152 -17.42 20.85 3.93
C VAL A 152 -17.71 22.10 4.77
N GLU A 153 -17.72 21.95 6.08
CA GLU A 153 -18.02 22.99 7.06
C GLU A 153 -16.82 23.18 7.98
N PHE A 154 -16.36 24.42 8.15
CA PHE A 154 -15.15 24.76 8.90
C PHE A 154 -15.52 25.26 10.30
N PHE A 155 -14.88 24.70 11.32
CA PHE A 155 -15.11 25.02 12.72
C PHE A 155 -13.83 25.48 13.41
N SER A 156 -13.96 26.44 14.33
CA SER A 156 -12.86 26.91 15.18
C SER A 156 -12.45 25.86 16.22
N LYS A 157 -11.37 26.12 16.96
CA LYS A 157 -10.94 25.29 18.09
C LYS A 157 -11.99 25.21 19.22
N GLU A 158 -12.90 26.19 19.31
CA GLU A 158 -14.05 26.20 20.23
C GLU A 158 -15.25 25.41 19.70
N GLY A 159 -15.21 24.97 18.44
CA GLY A 159 -16.32 24.27 17.78
C GLY A 159 -17.39 25.21 17.21
N GLU A 160 -17.05 26.47 16.96
CA GLU A 160 -17.97 27.45 16.34
C GLU A 160 -17.82 27.45 14.81
N LEU A 161 -18.94 27.56 14.09
CA LEU A 161 -18.96 27.55 12.63
C LEU A 161 -18.33 28.84 12.08
N LEU A 162 -17.28 28.68 11.27
CA LEU A 162 -16.58 29.77 10.58
C LEU A 162 -17.16 30.03 9.18
N GLY A 163 -17.71 28.99 8.56
CA GLY A 163 -18.30 29.01 7.21
C GLY A 163 -18.21 27.64 6.56
N ASP A 164 -18.67 27.55 5.32
CA ASP A 164 -18.63 26.34 4.50
C ASP A 164 -17.77 26.54 3.24
N LYS A 165 -17.55 25.46 2.48
CA LYS A 165 -16.75 25.49 1.25
C LYS A 165 -17.22 26.54 0.25
N GLU A 166 -18.53 26.73 0.12
CA GLU A 166 -19.13 27.64 -0.85
C GLU A 166 -18.93 29.10 -0.43
N SER A 167 -19.29 29.45 0.80
CA SER A 167 -19.13 30.79 1.37
C SER A 167 -17.66 31.22 1.51
N LEU A 168 -16.73 30.27 1.66
CA LEU A 168 -15.30 30.53 1.80
C LEU A 168 -14.50 30.23 0.52
N GLN A 169 -15.12 29.87 -0.61
CA GLN A 169 -14.43 29.39 -1.82
C GLN A 169 -13.34 30.35 -2.32
N HIS A 170 -13.57 31.66 -2.28
CA HIS A 170 -12.58 32.66 -2.71
C HIS A 170 -11.36 32.71 -1.78
N LEU A 171 -11.58 32.59 -0.47
CA LEU A 171 -10.49 32.52 0.52
C LEU A 171 -9.70 31.22 0.35
N ILE A 172 -10.39 30.10 0.13
CA ILE A 172 -9.76 28.80 -0.10
C ILE A 172 -8.95 28.83 -1.40
N HIS A 173 -9.49 29.39 -2.48
CA HIS A 173 -8.78 29.59 -3.75
C HIS A 173 -7.51 30.42 -3.55
N GLU A 174 -7.60 31.54 -2.83
CA GLU A 174 -6.45 32.42 -2.56
C GLU A 174 -5.33 31.69 -1.81
N VAL A 175 -5.68 30.83 -0.84
CA VAL A 175 -4.70 30.10 -0.01
C VAL A 175 -4.09 28.90 -0.74
N THR A 176 -4.89 28.22 -1.56
CA THR A 176 -4.53 26.90 -2.11
C THR A 176 -4.15 26.92 -3.59
N GLY A 177 -4.57 27.95 -4.34
CA GLY A 177 -4.45 28.00 -5.81
C GLY A 177 -5.38 27.03 -6.55
N ILE A 178 -6.29 26.34 -5.85
CA ILE A 178 -7.26 25.42 -6.44
C ILE A 178 -8.34 26.24 -7.16
N PRO A 179 -8.64 25.96 -8.44
CA PRO A 179 -9.69 26.66 -9.19
C PRO A 179 -11.05 26.59 -8.48
N ILE A 180 -11.85 27.67 -8.58
CA ILE A 180 -13.17 27.72 -7.94
C ILE A 180 -14.07 26.62 -8.50
N GLU A 181 -13.94 26.32 -9.78
CA GLU A 181 -14.66 25.26 -10.48
C GLU A 181 -14.44 23.88 -9.81
N ALA A 182 -13.20 23.59 -9.39
CA ALA A 182 -12.89 22.36 -8.65
C ALA A 182 -13.47 22.39 -7.23
N LEU A 183 -13.45 23.54 -6.55
CA LEU A 183 -14.04 23.70 -5.21
C LEU A 183 -15.57 23.53 -5.23
N SER A 184 -16.20 23.97 -6.32
CA SER A 184 -17.64 23.85 -6.59
C SER A 184 -18.08 22.46 -7.08
N GLY A 185 -17.15 21.50 -7.20
CA GLY A 185 -17.47 20.10 -7.51
C GLY A 185 -17.46 19.72 -8.99
N SER A 186 -16.79 20.49 -9.86
CA SER A 186 -16.50 20.03 -11.23
C SER A 186 -15.68 18.74 -11.20
N ASP A 187 -15.84 17.89 -12.21
CA ASP A 187 -15.08 16.64 -12.27
C ASP A 187 -13.58 16.95 -12.32
N LEU A 188 -12.83 16.39 -11.38
CA LEU A 188 -11.39 16.60 -11.28
C LEU A 188 -10.65 16.09 -12.54
N SER A 189 -11.26 15.18 -13.31
CA SER A 189 -10.72 14.69 -14.57
C SER A 189 -10.64 15.75 -15.67
N GLU A 190 -11.44 16.82 -15.59
CA GLU A 190 -11.41 17.96 -16.51
C GLU A 190 -10.14 18.81 -16.38
N PHE A 191 -9.44 18.68 -15.24
CA PHE A 191 -8.18 19.36 -14.99
C PHE A 191 -7.00 18.48 -15.41
N ASP A 192 -6.06 19.09 -16.13
CA ASP A 192 -4.85 18.41 -16.58
C ASP A 192 -4.05 17.85 -15.38
N VAL A 193 -3.23 16.84 -15.68
CA VAL A 193 -2.46 16.10 -14.67
C VAL A 193 -1.53 17.05 -13.89
N ALA A 194 -0.88 17.99 -14.57
CA ALA A 194 0.07 18.91 -13.96
C ALA A 194 -0.62 19.89 -12.98
N LYS A 195 -1.81 20.36 -13.34
CA LYS A 195 -2.64 21.25 -12.54
C LYS A 195 -3.08 20.56 -11.26
N ARG A 196 -3.53 19.30 -11.33
CA ARG A 196 -3.88 18.52 -10.15
C ARG A 196 -2.70 18.28 -9.23
N PHE A 197 -1.51 18.00 -9.76
CA PHE A 197 -0.28 17.93 -8.95
C PHE A 197 0.07 19.27 -8.28
N SER A 198 -0.17 20.39 -8.97
CA SER A 198 0.13 21.73 -8.42
C SER A 198 -0.65 22.04 -7.14
N TRP A 199 -1.84 21.48 -6.94
CA TRP A 199 -2.66 21.67 -5.73
C TRP A 199 -2.02 21.09 -4.46
N ALA A 200 -1.04 20.20 -4.62
CA ALA A 200 -0.29 19.57 -3.54
C ALA A 200 1.08 20.22 -3.28
N ALA A 201 1.52 21.16 -4.11
CA ALA A 201 2.91 21.66 -4.11
C ALA A 201 3.36 22.25 -2.76
N ASN A 202 2.45 22.92 -2.05
CA ASN A 202 2.74 23.57 -0.76
C ASN A 202 2.30 22.74 0.46
N ARG A 203 1.98 21.45 0.24
CA ARG A 203 1.49 20.55 1.30
C ARG A 203 2.60 19.62 1.80
N GLN A 204 2.49 19.26 3.06
CA GLN A 204 3.45 18.46 3.82
C GLN A 204 2.77 17.21 4.38
N THR A 205 3.51 16.12 4.39
CA THR A 205 3.12 14.82 4.94
C THR A 205 4.12 14.38 6.01
N THR A 206 3.70 13.44 6.86
CA THR A 206 4.57 12.92 7.92
C THR A 206 5.48 11.83 7.36
N GLU A 207 4.90 10.83 6.68
CA GLU A 207 5.65 9.93 5.80
C GLU A 207 5.88 10.64 4.46
N GLU A 208 7.02 10.40 3.82
CA GLU A 208 7.39 11.13 2.61
C GLU A 208 6.57 10.69 1.39
N GLU A 209 6.27 9.39 1.30
CA GLU A 209 5.49 8.77 0.22
C GLU A 209 4.00 9.13 0.26
N ASP A 210 3.49 9.49 1.44
CA ASP A 210 2.14 10.05 1.59
C ASP A 210 1.95 11.30 0.71
N GLY A 211 3.03 11.99 0.34
CA GLY A 211 3.01 13.10 -0.62
C GLY A 211 2.45 12.71 -1.98
N ALA A 212 2.56 11.43 -2.36
CA ALA A 212 1.88 10.84 -3.51
C ALA A 212 0.55 10.19 -3.11
N TYR A 213 0.53 9.39 -2.03
CA TYR A 213 -0.64 8.57 -1.69
C TYR A 213 -1.89 9.42 -1.37
N CYS A 214 -1.70 10.61 -0.80
CA CYS A 214 -2.79 11.54 -0.56
C CYS A 214 -3.49 12.06 -1.83
N LEU A 215 -2.91 11.80 -3.01
CA LEU A 215 -3.44 12.23 -4.31
C LEU A 215 -4.11 11.09 -5.11
N PHE A 216 -4.08 9.84 -4.62
CA PHE A 216 -4.64 8.70 -5.35
C PHE A 216 -6.08 8.94 -5.79
N GLY A 217 -6.94 9.40 -4.88
CA GLY A 217 -8.32 9.72 -5.19
C GLY A 217 -8.52 10.91 -6.13
N ILE A 218 -7.64 11.91 -6.08
CA ILE A 218 -7.68 13.08 -6.98
C ILE A 218 -7.39 12.68 -8.42
N PHE A 219 -6.52 11.69 -8.60
CA PHE A 219 -6.27 11.05 -9.88
C PHE A 219 -7.22 9.88 -10.16
N GLY A 220 -8.04 9.48 -9.19
CA GLY A 220 -8.88 8.30 -9.21
C GLY A 220 -8.10 7.01 -9.53
N VAL A 221 -6.87 6.91 -9.08
CA VAL A 221 -6.05 5.70 -9.25
C VAL A 221 -6.11 4.87 -7.97
N HIS A 222 -5.95 3.56 -8.13
CA HIS A 222 -5.69 2.67 -7.02
C HIS A 222 -4.25 2.16 -7.17
N LEU A 223 -3.40 2.30 -6.16
CA LEU A 223 -2.01 1.88 -6.28
C LEU A 223 -1.55 1.21 -4.97
N PRO A 224 -0.60 0.26 -5.06
CA PRO A 224 0.14 -0.25 -3.92
C PRO A 224 0.78 0.88 -3.07
N LEU A 225 0.81 0.73 -1.75
CA LEU A 225 1.39 1.71 -0.80
C LEU A 225 2.81 1.37 -0.35
N ILE A 226 3.81 1.63 -1.18
CA ILE A 226 5.19 1.22 -0.93
C ILE A 226 5.95 2.17 0.01
N TYR A 227 5.67 2.09 1.31
CA TYR A 227 6.50 2.77 2.31
C TYR A 227 7.93 2.21 2.32
N GLY A 228 8.90 3.11 2.18
CA GLY A 228 10.31 2.83 1.91
C GLY A 228 10.72 3.10 0.47
N GLU A 229 9.78 3.23 -0.50
CA GLU A 229 10.14 3.54 -1.89
C GLU A 229 10.71 4.95 -2.07
N GLY A 230 10.50 5.84 -1.10
CA GLY A 230 10.86 7.25 -1.22
C GLY A 230 9.83 8.06 -2.00
N LYS A 231 9.75 9.35 -1.68
CA LYS A 231 8.72 10.25 -2.21
C LYS A 231 8.74 10.36 -3.74
N GLU A 232 9.93 10.45 -4.33
CA GLU A 232 10.12 10.63 -5.76
C GLU A 232 9.54 9.46 -6.55
N ASN A 233 9.88 8.22 -6.15
CA ASN A 233 9.38 7.00 -6.78
C ASN A 233 7.85 6.85 -6.64
N ALA A 234 7.32 7.17 -5.44
CA ALA A 234 5.88 7.15 -5.20
C ALA A 234 5.14 8.16 -6.11
N LEU A 235 5.68 9.37 -6.27
CA LEU A 235 5.15 10.40 -7.17
C LEU A 235 5.26 10.00 -8.64
N GLU A 236 6.32 9.31 -9.04
CA GLU A 236 6.51 8.80 -10.39
C GLU A 236 5.44 7.78 -10.76
N ARG A 237 5.27 6.75 -9.92
CA ARG A 237 4.22 5.73 -10.08
C ARG A 237 2.83 6.36 -10.21
N LEU A 238 2.54 7.36 -9.38
CA LEU A 238 1.30 8.12 -9.46
C LEU A 238 1.17 8.88 -10.80
N ARG A 239 2.22 9.58 -11.26
CA ARG A 239 2.21 10.28 -12.56
C ARG A 239 1.92 9.32 -13.70
N SER A 240 2.60 8.18 -13.73
CA SER A 240 2.42 7.16 -14.76
C SER A 240 1.00 6.60 -14.77
N ALA A 241 0.44 6.28 -13.61
CA ALA A 241 -0.96 5.84 -13.49
C ALA A 241 -1.96 6.94 -13.88
N ALA A 242 -1.70 8.19 -13.49
CA ALA A 242 -2.54 9.33 -13.83
C ALA A 242 -2.57 9.60 -15.34
N ILE A 243 -1.42 9.54 -16.01
CA ILE A 243 -1.32 9.70 -17.47
C ILE A 243 -2.06 8.58 -18.19
N LEU A 244 -1.88 7.33 -17.75
CA LEU A 244 -2.61 6.19 -18.30
C LEU A 244 -4.12 6.38 -18.20
N LYS A 245 -4.61 6.80 -17.03
CA LYS A 245 -6.04 7.05 -16.81
C LYS A 245 -6.56 8.19 -17.70
N HIS A 246 -5.79 9.28 -17.81
CA HIS A 246 -6.15 10.42 -18.65
C HIS A 246 -6.16 10.10 -20.15
N LYS A 247 -5.49 9.03 -20.60
CA LYS A 247 -5.34 8.67 -22.01
C LYS A 247 -6.48 7.82 -22.60
N GLY A 248 -7.54 7.44 -21.87
CA GLY A 248 -8.66 6.76 -22.57
C GLY A 248 -9.75 6.03 -21.79
N ARG A 249 -9.81 6.07 -20.45
CA ARG A 249 -10.90 5.40 -19.72
C ARG A 249 -12.11 6.32 -19.59
N SER A 250 -13.23 5.96 -20.22
CA SER A 250 -14.53 6.60 -19.96
C SER A 250 -14.99 6.33 -18.53
N GLN A 251 -15.87 7.19 -18.00
CA GLN A 251 -16.46 7.03 -16.66
C GLN A 251 -17.10 5.63 -16.47
N ASP A 252 -17.82 5.14 -17.47
CA ASP A 252 -18.43 3.80 -17.47
C ASP A 252 -17.40 2.67 -17.33
N GLN A 253 -16.21 2.84 -17.91
CA GLN A 253 -15.15 1.83 -17.80
C GLN A 253 -14.54 1.83 -16.41
N GLU A 254 -14.40 2.99 -15.76
CA GLU A 254 -13.89 3.05 -14.38
C GLU A 254 -14.90 2.47 -13.38
N GLU A 255 -16.20 2.71 -13.57
CA GLU A 255 -17.23 2.09 -12.73
C GLU A 255 -17.19 0.55 -12.90
N LYS A 256 -17.14 0.06 -14.14
CA LYS A 256 -17.05 -1.38 -14.41
C LYS A 256 -15.76 -1.99 -13.85
N LEU A 257 -14.63 -1.30 -14.00
CA LEU A 257 -13.37 -1.70 -13.37
C LEU A 257 -13.51 -1.80 -11.86
N SER A 258 -14.16 -0.84 -11.19
CA SER A 258 -14.36 -0.91 -9.74
C SER A 258 -15.14 -2.17 -9.32
N LYS A 259 -16.15 -2.56 -10.10
CA LYS A 259 -16.93 -3.79 -9.89
C LYS A 259 -16.08 -5.03 -10.12
N ILE A 260 -15.29 -5.08 -11.20
CA ILE A 260 -14.36 -6.18 -11.48
C ILE A 260 -13.32 -6.31 -10.36
N ARG A 261 -12.79 -5.21 -9.84
CA ARG A 261 -11.83 -5.21 -8.72
C ARG A 261 -12.44 -5.83 -7.46
N SER A 262 -13.67 -5.43 -7.13
CA SER A 262 -14.41 -6.00 -5.99
C SER A 262 -14.68 -7.50 -6.20
N TRP A 263 -15.12 -7.87 -7.41
CA TRP A 263 -15.43 -9.25 -7.78
C TRP A 263 -14.23 -10.18 -7.69
N LEU A 264 -13.07 -9.77 -8.23
CA LEU A 264 -11.82 -10.53 -8.12
C LEU A 264 -11.41 -10.72 -6.66
N SER A 265 -11.73 -9.79 -5.75
CA SER A 265 -11.41 -9.92 -4.32
C SER A 265 -9.93 -10.29 -4.06
N ALA A 266 -9.03 -9.78 -4.91
CA ALA A 266 -7.65 -10.19 -4.97
C ALA A 266 -6.88 -9.85 -3.66
N PRO A 267 -6.04 -10.76 -3.13
CA PRO A 267 -5.12 -10.44 -2.06
C PRO A 267 -4.10 -9.38 -2.52
N ASP A 268 -3.73 -8.47 -1.61
CA ASP A 268 -2.77 -7.40 -1.88
C ASP A 268 -1.33 -7.85 -1.56
N PRO A 269 -0.49 -8.16 -2.58
CA PRO A 269 0.87 -8.62 -2.39
C PRO A 269 1.82 -7.50 -1.96
N SER A 270 1.40 -6.23 -2.07
CA SER A 270 2.25 -5.09 -1.75
C SER A 270 2.62 -5.05 -0.26
N THR A 271 1.70 -5.50 0.61
CA THR A 271 1.95 -5.61 2.05
C THR A 271 3.20 -6.45 2.39
N ASN A 272 3.44 -7.54 1.65
CA ASN A 272 4.63 -8.39 1.80
C ASN A 272 5.86 -7.73 1.20
N TYR A 273 5.71 -7.14 0.01
CA TYR A 273 6.77 -6.37 -0.63
C TYR A 273 7.30 -5.25 0.28
N HIS A 274 6.43 -4.48 0.94
CA HIS A 274 6.85 -3.39 1.85
C HIS A 274 7.52 -3.90 3.10
N LYS A 275 7.00 -4.99 3.68
CA LYS A 275 7.61 -5.64 4.84
C LYS A 275 9.03 -6.10 4.51
N ALA A 276 9.24 -6.65 3.32
CA ALA A 276 10.54 -7.10 2.83
C ALA A 276 11.46 -5.92 2.48
N HIS A 277 10.94 -4.93 1.75
CA HIS A 277 11.66 -3.71 1.36
C HIS A 277 12.14 -2.91 2.58
N LYS A 278 11.28 -2.69 3.57
CA LYS A 278 11.65 -2.02 4.84
C LYS A 278 12.74 -2.75 5.63
N GLN A 279 12.86 -4.07 5.46
CA GLN A 279 13.90 -4.89 6.10
C GLN A 279 15.18 -5.02 5.27
N ARG A 280 15.12 -4.61 3.99
CA ARG A 280 16.22 -4.63 3.06
C ARG A 280 17.27 -3.62 3.47
N GLN A 281 18.53 -3.96 3.26
CA GLN A 281 19.63 -3.00 3.37
C GLN A 281 19.99 -2.46 2.00
N ALA A 282 20.45 -1.22 1.94
CA ALA A 282 20.95 -0.62 0.71
C ALA A 282 21.94 -1.58 0.02
N GLU A 283 21.87 -1.65 -1.32
CA GLU A 283 22.71 -2.50 -2.17
C GLU A 283 22.52 -4.03 -2.02
N THR A 284 21.58 -4.50 -1.19
CA THR A 284 21.25 -5.94 -1.10
C THR A 284 20.71 -6.45 -2.43
N GLY A 285 21.29 -7.55 -2.94
CA GLY A 285 20.86 -8.19 -4.18
C GLY A 285 21.34 -7.52 -5.47
N VAL A 286 22.20 -6.50 -5.41
CA VAL A 286 22.76 -5.86 -6.63
C VAL A 286 23.55 -6.87 -7.47
N TRP A 287 24.31 -7.76 -6.83
CA TRP A 287 25.03 -8.85 -7.51
C TRP A 287 24.12 -9.72 -8.38
N LEU A 288 22.85 -9.89 -7.97
CA LEU A 288 21.88 -10.67 -8.72
C LEU A 288 21.40 -9.87 -9.93
N LEU A 289 21.07 -8.59 -9.74
CA LEU A 289 20.61 -7.70 -10.81
C LEU A 289 21.66 -7.47 -11.90
N GLU A 290 22.94 -7.43 -11.53
CA GLU A 290 24.09 -7.30 -12.44
C GLU A 290 24.56 -8.66 -13.00
N GLY A 291 24.00 -9.76 -12.50
CA GLY A 291 24.37 -11.11 -12.90
C GLY A 291 23.91 -11.45 -14.31
N GLU A 292 24.69 -12.29 -15.00
CA GLU A 292 24.40 -12.76 -16.36
C GLU A 292 23.05 -13.50 -16.45
N GLN A 293 22.75 -14.34 -15.44
CA GLN A 293 21.50 -15.12 -15.40
C GLN A 293 20.27 -14.22 -15.31
N PHE A 294 20.29 -13.19 -14.45
CA PHE A 294 19.16 -12.26 -14.33
C PHE A 294 19.02 -11.37 -15.56
N THR A 295 20.14 -10.87 -16.10
CA THR A 295 20.13 -10.05 -17.32
C THR A 295 19.57 -10.83 -18.50
N THR A 296 20.02 -12.08 -18.69
CA THR A 296 19.51 -12.99 -19.71
C THR A 296 18.02 -13.27 -19.51
N TRP A 297 17.60 -13.56 -18.28
CA TRP A 297 16.19 -13.75 -17.94
C TRP A 297 15.35 -12.51 -18.27
N LYS A 298 15.85 -11.31 -17.99
CA LYS A 298 15.14 -10.07 -18.27
C LYS A 298 15.00 -9.80 -19.77
N GLU A 299 16.00 -10.13 -20.57
CA GLU A 299 16.05 -9.78 -22.00
C GLU A 299 15.53 -10.87 -22.95
N SER A 300 15.66 -12.16 -22.59
CA SER A 300 15.41 -13.29 -23.50
C SER A 300 14.04 -13.94 -23.26
N ALA A 301 12.99 -13.40 -23.86
CA ALA A 301 11.64 -13.94 -23.71
C ALA A 301 11.36 -15.13 -24.68
N PRO A 302 10.62 -16.19 -24.27
CA PRO A 302 10.13 -16.46 -22.91
C PRO A 302 11.27 -16.91 -21.98
N SER A 303 11.27 -16.42 -20.74
CA SER A 303 12.30 -16.77 -19.75
C SER A 303 11.73 -17.26 -18.44
N ARG A 304 12.52 -18.10 -17.76
CA ARG A 304 12.22 -18.63 -16.44
C ARG A 304 13.45 -18.50 -15.58
N LEU A 305 13.31 -18.13 -14.31
CA LEU A 305 14.41 -18.07 -13.35
C LEU A 305 13.92 -18.58 -12.00
N TRP A 306 14.62 -19.55 -11.42
CA TRP A 306 14.27 -20.12 -10.12
C TRP A 306 15.36 -19.83 -9.09
N LEU A 307 15.03 -19.06 -8.06
CA LEU A 307 15.91 -18.78 -6.93
C LEU A 307 15.55 -19.70 -5.76
N TYR A 308 16.44 -20.62 -5.39
CA TYR A 308 16.18 -21.53 -4.28
C TYR A 308 17.24 -21.44 -3.19
N GLY A 309 16.84 -21.75 -1.97
CA GLY A 309 17.77 -21.79 -0.84
C GLY A 309 17.11 -22.16 0.47
N ILE A 310 17.92 -22.32 1.51
CA ILE A 310 17.47 -22.70 2.85
C ILE A 310 16.58 -21.63 3.50
N PRO A 311 15.79 -21.97 4.54
CA PRO A 311 15.09 -20.97 5.34
C PRO A 311 16.07 -19.91 5.88
N GLY A 312 15.69 -18.64 5.81
CA GLY A 312 16.51 -17.54 6.32
C GLY A 312 17.62 -17.05 5.40
N CYS A 313 17.75 -17.53 4.16
CA CYS A 313 18.67 -16.97 3.14
C CYS A 313 18.12 -15.69 2.45
N ARG A 314 17.06 -15.08 3.00
CA ARG A 314 16.48 -13.80 2.53
C ARG A 314 15.93 -13.77 1.10
N LYS A 315 15.46 -14.91 0.55
CA LYS A 315 14.71 -14.97 -0.73
C LYS A 315 13.70 -13.83 -0.91
N THR A 316 12.82 -13.63 0.07
CA THR A 316 11.80 -12.56 0.06
C THR A 316 12.39 -11.14 -0.02
N ILE A 317 13.57 -10.90 0.55
CA ILE A 317 14.28 -9.61 0.43
C ILE A 317 14.88 -9.46 -0.98
N LEU A 318 15.39 -10.53 -1.58
CA LEU A 318 15.85 -10.50 -2.97
C LEU A 318 14.68 -10.28 -3.93
N SER A 319 13.53 -10.91 -3.68
CA SER A 319 12.31 -10.67 -4.45
C SER A 319 11.88 -9.21 -4.40
N SER A 320 11.98 -8.53 -3.24
CA SER A 320 11.70 -7.09 -3.19
C SER A 320 12.73 -6.26 -3.96
N THR A 321 14.02 -6.62 -3.93
CA THR A 321 15.02 -5.98 -4.80
C THR A 321 14.67 -6.10 -6.28
N ILE A 322 14.30 -7.30 -6.73
CA ILE A 322 13.94 -7.57 -8.12
C ILE A 322 12.68 -6.80 -8.52
N ILE A 323 11.63 -6.85 -7.69
CA ILE A 323 10.36 -6.18 -7.97
C ILE A 323 10.57 -4.67 -8.07
N GLU A 324 11.36 -4.05 -7.20
CA GLU A 324 11.69 -2.62 -7.28
C GLU A 324 12.34 -2.28 -8.64
N HIS A 325 13.36 -3.05 -9.03
CA HIS A 325 14.07 -2.86 -10.30
C HIS A 325 13.15 -3.01 -11.53
N LEU A 326 12.25 -4.00 -11.50
CA LEU A 326 11.30 -4.24 -12.58
C LEU A 326 10.22 -3.16 -12.63
N LEU A 327 9.69 -2.70 -11.50
CA LEU A 327 8.73 -1.61 -11.44
C LEU A 327 9.32 -0.30 -12.00
N GLN A 328 10.59 -0.02 -11.71
CA GLN A 328 11.33 1.10 -12.31
C GLN A 328 11.52 0.91 -13.81
N HIS A 329 11.86 -0.30 -14.26
CA HIS A 329 12.03 -0.60 -15.68
C HIS A 329 10.73 -0.46 -16.50
N CYS A 330 9.59 -0.85 -15.93
CA CYS A 330 8.28 -0.76 -16.59
C CYS A 330 7.68 0.65 -16.57
N HIS A 331 8.33 1.61 -15.91
CA HIS A 331 7.72 2.89 -15.56
C HIS A 331 7.25 3.68 -16.79
N ASP A 332 8.16 3.90 -17.75
CA ASP A 332 7.94 4.75 -18.93
C ASP A 332 7.24 4.04 -20.09
N ASP A 333 7.23 2.70 -20.08
CA ASP A 333 6.65 1.89 -21.14
C ASP A 333 5.37 1.18 -20.67
N THR A 334 4.24 1.67 -21.15
CA THR A 334 2.92 1.12 -20.82
C THR A 334 2.66 -0.23 -21.48
N SER A 335 3.48 -0.63 -22.44
CA SER A 335 3.44 -1.96 -23.05
C SER A 335 4.13 -3.03 -22.20
N ILE A 336 4.85 -2.62 -21.14
CA ILE A 336 5.52 -3.53 -20.21
C ILE A 336 4.79 -3.51 -18.87
N VAL A 337 4.60 -4.70 -18.27
CA VAL A 337 3.96 -4.85 -16.97
C VAL A 337 4.76 -5.78 -16.06
N THR A 338 4.82 -5.42 -14.78
CA THR A 338 5.30 -6.29 -13.71
C THR A 338 4.14 -6.64 -12.80
N ALA A 339 3.92 -7.94 -12.61
CA ALA A 339 2.99 -8.48 -11.63
C ALA A 339 3.76 -9.37 -10.64
N TYR A 340 3.35 -9.37 -9.39
CA TYR A 340 4.02 -10.17 -8.37
C TYR A 340 3.07 -10.71 -7.32
N PHE A 341 3.46 -11.81 -6.67
CA PHE A 341 2.72 -12.39 -5.56
C PHE A 341 3.69 -12.97 -4.54
N TYR A 342 3.34 -12.85 -3.26
CA TYR A 342 4.08 -13.42 -2.15
C TYR A 342 3.21 -14.45 -1.48
N PHE A 343 3.64 -15.72 -1.47
CA PHE A 343 3.03 -16.69 -0.57
C PHE A 343 3.49 -16.41 0.87
N ASP A 344 2.58 -16.46 1.84
CA ASP A 344 2.86 -16.11 3.25
C ASP A 344 2.15 -17.04 4.23
N PHE A 345 2.92 -17.78 5.05
CA PHE A 345 2.39 -18.65 6.11
C PHE A 345 1.48 -17.94 7.12
N ASN A 346 1.56 -16.61 7.23
CA ASN A 346 0.77 -15.82 8.17
C ASN A 346 -0.51 -15.24 7.56
N ASP A 347 -0.72 -15.39 6.25
CA ASP A 347 -1.88 -14.85 5.53
C ASP A 347 -2.55 -15.96 4.73
N THR A 348 -3.68 -16.47 5.23
CA THR A 348 -4.39 -17.60 4.60
C THR A 348 -4.85 -17.31 3.18
N GLN A 349 -5.15 -16.04 2.85
CA GLN A 349 -5.51 -15.66 1.47
C GLN A 349 -4.30 -15.73 0.53
N LYS A 350 -3.09 -15.60 1.06
CA LYS A 350 -1.84 -15.71 0.31
C LYS A 350 -1.23 -17.11 0.37
N GLN A 351 -1.99 -18.11 0.79
CA GLN A 351 -1.58 -19.52 0.74
C GLN A 351 -2.32 -20.31 -0.36
N ASP A 352 -3.26 -19.64 -1.02
CA ASP A 352 -4.18 -20.18 -2.01
C ASP A 352 -3.68 -19.81 -3.43
N PRO A 353 -3.42 -20.80 -4.30
CA PRO A 353 -2.92 -20.57 -5.65
C PRO A 353 -3.98 -19.99 -6.61
N GLU A 354 -5.28 -20.20 -6.37
CA GLU A 354 -6.34 -19.57 -7.16
C GLU A 354 -6.35 -18.06 -6.87
N LEU A 355 -6.25 -17.66 -5.60
CA LEU A 355 -6.19 -16.25 -5.21
C LEU A 355 -4.91 -15.54 -5.70
N MET A 356 -3.82 -16.28 -5.93
CA MET A 356 -2.66 -15.75 -6.65
C MET A 356 -3.05 -15.30 -8.07
N LEU A 357 -3.79 -16.11 -8.83
CA LEU A 357 -4.26 -15.74 -10.18
C LEU A 357 -5.17 -14.51 -10.14
N HIS A 358 -6.07 -14.42 -9.17
CA HIS A 358 -6.91 -13.22 -8.98
C HIS A 358 -6.04 -11.96 -8.82
N SER A 359 -4.97 -12.05 -8.02
CA SER A 359 -4.02 -10.96 -7.80
C SER A 359 -3.20 -10.60 -9.05
N LEU A 360 -2.79 -11.59 -9.83
CA LEU A 360 -2.06 -11.35 -11.08
C LEU A 360 -2.97 -10.70 -12.15
N ILE A 361 -4.18 -11.22 -12.36
CA ILE A 361 -5.17 -10.64 -13.28
C ILE A 361 -5.47 -9.20 -12.86
N TYR A 362 -5.69 -8.96 -11.56
CA TYR A 362 -5.91 -7.63 -11.03
C TYR A 362 -4.78 -6.67 -11.41
N GLN A 363 -3.52 -7.06 -11.21
CA GLN A 363 -2.35 -6.25 -11.54
C GLN A 363 -2.22 -5.97 -13.05
N LEU A 364 -2.50 -6.96 -13.89
CA LEU A 364 -2.49 -6.80 -15.35
C LEU A 364 -3.56 -5.80 -15.81
N VAL A 365 -4.82 -6.01 -15.38
CA VAL A 365 -5.95 -5.13 -15.70
C VAL A 365 -5.72 -3.70 -15.20
N GLN A 366 -5.04 -3.55 -14.05
CA GLN A 366 -4.66 -2.26 -13.51
C GLN A 366 -3.77 -1.46 -14.48
N ARG A 367 -2.90 -2.15 -15.22
CA ARG A 367 -1.94 -1.55 -16.15
C ARG A 367 -2.51 -1.38 -17.57
N SER A 368 -3.50 -2.16 -17.97
CA SER A 368 -4.15 -2.04 -19.29
C SER A 368 -4.83 -0.68 -19.47
N VAL A 369 -4.77 -0.07 -20.65
CA VAL A 369 -5.48 1.20 -20.91
C VAL A 369 -7.00 1.00 -20.86
N VAL A 370 -7.48 -0.08 -21.50
CA VAL A 370 -8.87 -0.50 -21.52
C VAL A 370 -9.03 -1.84 -20.78
N ILE A 371 -10.25 -2.16 -20.36
CA ILE A 371 -10.53 -3.48 -19.77
C ILE A 371 -10.27 -4.55 -20.84
N PRO A 372 -9.40 -5.55 -20.59
CA PRO A 372 -9.19 -6.66 -21.51
C PRO A 372 -10.50 -7.37 -21.81
N LYS A 373 -10.75 -7.67 -23.10
CA LYS A 373 -12.05 -8.22 -23.54
C LYS A 373 -12.39 -9.55 -22.86
N GLY A 374 -11.38 -10.39 -22.62
CA GLY A 374 -11.53 -11.66 -21.92
C GLY A 374 -12.01 -11.48 -20.48
N VAL A 375 -11.44 -10.51 -19.74
CA VAL A 375 -11.86 -10.16 -18.38
C VAL A 375 -13.29 -9.64 -18.38
N ASP A 376 -13.63 -8.77 -19.33
CA ASP A 376 -14.97 -8.17 -19.44
C ASP A 376 -16.05 -9.24 -19.71
N ALA A 377 -15.76 -10.15 -20.64
CA ALA A 377 -16.63 -11.27 -20.97
C ALA A 377 -16.79 -12.23 -19.78
N LEU A 378 -15.69 -12.55 -19.09
CA LEU A 378 -15.73 -13.43 -17.92
C LEU A 378 -16.56 -12.82 -16.80
N PHE A 379 -16.33 -11.55 -16.46
CA PHE A 379 -17.12 -10.81 -15.47
C PHE A 379 -18.62 -10.85 -15.80
N SER A 380 -18.97 -10.57 -17.05
CA SER A 380 -20.37 -10.59 -17.51
C SER A 380 -20.98 -11.99 -17.44
N SER A 381 -20.21 -13.03 -17.80
CA SER A 381 -20.65 -14.44 -17.72
C SER A 381 -20.86 -14.93 -16.28
N CYS A 382 -20.21 -14.28 -15.32
CA CYS A 382 -20.33 -14.51 -13.89
C CYS A 382 -21.46 -13.70 -13.24
N GLU A 383 -22.52 -13.39 -14.00
CA GLU A 383 -23.67 -12.60 -13.56
C GLU A 383 -23.25 -11.23 -13.01
N ASP A 384 -22.38 -10.53 -13.75
CA ASP A 384 -21.82 -9.22 -13.36
C ASP A 384 -21.16 -9.25 -11.97
N GLY A 385 -20.48 -10.36 -11.67
CA GLY A 385 -19.69 -10.54 -10.45
C GLY A 385 -20.42 -11.19 -9.28
N ASN A 386 -21.65 -11.70 -9.47
CA ASN A 386 -22.39 -12.42 -8.43
C ASN A 386 -21.91 -13.87 -8.23
N ARG A 387 -21.15 -14.42 -9.18
CA ARG A 387 -20.52 -15.75 -9.09
C ARG A 387 -19.00 -15.65 -9.26
N GLN A 388 -18.27 -16.55 -8.61
CA GLN A 388 -16.83 -16.66 -8.83
C GLN A 388 -16.52 -17.46 -10.11
N PRO A 389 -15.47 -17.09 -10.87
CA PRO A 389 -15.07 -17.81 -12.06
C PRO A 389 -14.45 -19.17 -11.71
N SER A 390 -14.32 -20.06 -12.69
CA SER A 390 -13.56 -21.30 -12.52
C SER A 390 -12.06 -21.06 -12.72
N LEU A 391 -11.22 -21.91 -12.11
CA LEU A 391 -9.77 -21.92 -12.32
C LEU A 391 -9.37 -21.92 -13.81
N HIS A 392 -10.04 -22.74 -14.63
CA HIS A 392 -9.77 -22.80 -16.06
C HIS A 392 -10.02 -21.46 -16.76
N ALA A 393 -11.11 -20.79 -16.41
CA ALA A 393 -11.45 -19.47 -16.95
C ALA A 393 -10.47 -18.39 -16.49
N LEU A 394 -10.00 -18.45 -15.23
CA LEU A 394 -8.97 -17.56 -14.70
C LEU A 394 -7.65 -17.72 -15.45
N LEU A 395 -7.18 -18.96 -15.65
CA LEU A 395 -5.98 -19.26 -16.44
C LEU A 395 -6.11 -18.76 -17.87
N GLN A 396 -7.25 -19.01 -18.52
CA GLN A 396 -7.52 -18.53 -19.88
C GLN A 396 -7.44 -17.00 -19.98
N VAL A 397 -8.16 -16.29 -19.10
CA VAL A 397 -8.18 -14.82 -19.12
C VAL A 397 -6.83 -14.22 -18.73
N THR A 398 -6.08 -14.86 -17.84
CA THR A 398 -4.70 -14.45 -17.50
C THR A 398 -3.83 -14.50 -18.75
N ARG A 399 -3.89 -15.60 -19.52
CA ARG A 399 -3.16 -15.75 -20.78
C ARG A 399 -3.56 -14.68 -21.80
N GLU A 400 -4.85 -14.51 -22.05
CA GLU A 400 -5.36 -13.53 -23.02
C GLU A 400 -4.94 -12.10 -22.64
N THR A 401 -5.01 -11.76 -21.36
CA THR A 401 -4.61 -10.44 -20.86
C THR A 401 -3.10 -10.23 -20.97
N ALA A 402 -2.29 -11.25 -20.67
CA ALA A 402 -0.84 -11.18 -20.80
C ALA A 402 -0.39 -10.94 -22.25
N GLN A 403 -1.14 -11.44 -23.24
CA GLN A 403 -0.85 -11.23 -24.67
C GLN A 403 -1.04 -9.78 -25.14
N GLU A 404 -1.72 -8.94 -24.38
CA GLU A 404 -1.91 -7.52 -24.73
C GLU A 404 -0.66 -6.66 -24.46
N PHE A 405 0.33 -7.20 -23.74
CA PHE A 405 1.57 -6.50 -23.38
C PHE A 405 2.75 -6.95 -24.25
N ALA A 406 3.72 -6.05 -24.46
CA ALA A 406 4.98 -6.39 -25.12
C ALA A 406 5.86 -7.28 -24.24
N HIS A 407 5.87 -7.04 -22.93
CA HIS A 407 6.58 -7.87 -21.94
C HIS A 407 5.79 -7.95 -20.63
N VAL A 408 5.69 -9.15 -20.07
CA VAL A 408 5.04 -9.45 -18.79
C VAL A 408 6.05 -10.11 -17.86
N TYR A 409 6.44 -9.41 -16.80
CA TYR A 409 7.29 -9.96 -15.76
C TYR A 409 6.44 -10.43 -14.58
N VAL A 410 6.52 -11.71 -14.24
CA VAL A 410 5.81 -12.31 -13.09
C VAL A 410 6.81 -12.77 -12.05
N VAL A 411 6.71 -12.25 -10.82
CA VAL A 411 7.55 -12.66 -9.69
C VAL A 411 6.69 -13.36 -8.62
N LEU A 412 6.96 -14.64 -8.38
CA LEU A 412 6.27 -15.45 -7.36
C LEU A 412 7.24 -15.79 -6.23
N ASP A 413 7.07 -15.16 -5.07
CA ASP A 413 7.93 -15.39 -3.91
C ASP A 413 7.41 -16.53 -3.04
N ALA A 414 8.34 -17.38 -2.60
CA ALA A 414 8.19 -18.40 -1.59
C ALA A 414 7.11 -19.45 -1.91
N LEU A 415 7.20 -20.13 -3.06
CA LEU A 415 6.25 -21.18 -3.48
C LEU A 415 6.03 -22.28 -2.42
N ASP A 416 7.01 -22.49 -1.54
CA ASP A 416 6.92 -23.41 -0.40
C ASP A 416 5.90 -23.00 0.67
N GLU A 417 5.42 -21.76 0.68
CA GLU A 417 4.37 -21.30 1.62
C GLU A 417 2.95 -21.50 1.07
N CYS A 418 2.80 -21.99 -0.17
CA CYS A 418 1.51 -22.42 -0.70
C CYS A 418 1.02 -23.70 -0.01
N THR A 419 -0.27 -23.75 0.34
CA THR A 419 -0.88 -24.92 0.98
C THR A 419 -1.26 -26.01 -0.03
N GLN A 420 -1.67 -25.62 -1.24
CA GLN A 420 -2.12 -26.51 -2.32
C GLN A 420 -1.06 -26.64 -3.41
N ARG A 421 0.14 -27.10 -3.03
CA ARG A 421 1.31 -27.09 -3.92
C ARG A 421 1.14 -27.91 -5.20
N SER A 422 0.46 -29.06 -5.14
CA SER A 422 0.21 -29.88 -6.34
C SER A 422 -0.55 -29.07 -7.38
N GLU A 423 -1.58 -28.35 -6.94
CA GLU A 423 -2.41 -27.51 -7.81
C GLU A 423 -1.61 -26.32 -8.35
N LEU A 424 -0.81 -25.65 -7.50
CA LEU A 424 0.11 -24.61 -7.92
C LEU A 424 1.09 -25.09 -9.01
N MET A 425 1.66 -26.28 -8.85
CA MET A 425 2.57 -26.85 -9.85
C MET A 425 1.87 -27.15 -11.18
N ASP A 426 0.64 -27.69 -11.14
CA ASP A 426 -0.17 -27.92 -12.34
C ASP A 426 -0.53 -26.59 -13.03
N MET A 427 -0.84 -25.54 -12.27
CA MET A 427 -1.05 -24.19 -12.80
C MET A 427 0.21 -23.63 -13.46
N LEU A 428 1.36 -23.69 -12.79
CA LEU A 428 2.63 -23.18 -13.34
C LEU A 428 3.04 -23.92 -14.62
N LYS A 429 2.83 -25.24 -14.65
CA LYS A 429 3.02 -26.04 -15.86
C LYS A 429 2.10 -25.58 -16.98
N THR A 430 0.83 -25.33 -16.69
CA THR A 430 -0.13 -24.79 -17.66
C THR A 430 0.32 -23.42 -18.20
N VAL A 431 0.81 -22.53 -17.32
CA VAL A 431 1.35 -21.21 -17.71
C VAL A 431 2.54 -21.36 -18.65
N VAL A 432 3.44 -22.30 -18.39
CA VAL A 432 4.58 -22.61 -19.26
C VAL A 432 4.13 -23.15 -20.62
N GLU A 433 3.11 -24.01 -20.63
CA GLU A 433 2.53 -24.59 -21.85
C GLU A 433 1.79 -23.57 -22.73
N TRP A 434 1.50 -22.36 -22.22
CA TRP A 434 0.96 -21.28 -23.06
C TRP A 434 1.91 -20.83 -24.16
N GLN A 435 3.22 -21.06 -23.99
CA GLN A 435 4.28 -20.67 -24.93
C GLN A 435 4.17 -19.19 -25.33
N LEU A 436 4.03 -18.32 -24.33
CA LEU A 436 3.95 -16.88 -24.54
C LEU A 436 5.35 -16.28 -24.66
N ASP A 437 5.72 -15.84 -25.86
CA ASP A 437 7.04 -15.26 -26.15
C ASP A 437 7.32 -13.91 -25.45
N ASN A 438 6.36 -13.38 -24.69
CA ASN A 438 6.47 -12.12 -23.96
C ASN A 438 6.48 -12.32 -22.42
N LEU A 439 6.44 -13.56 -21.94
CA LEU A 439 6.32 -13.88 -20.51
C LEU A 439 7.67 -14.24 -19.87
N HIS A 440 7.98 -13.56 -18.77
CA HIS A 440 9.17 -13.78 -17.95
C HIS A 440 8.74 -14.19 -16.55
N LEU A 441 9.04 -15.41 -16.13
CA LEU A 441 8.63 -15.95 -14.83
C LEU A 441 9.82 -16.08 -13.89
N LEU A 442 9.78 -15.42 -12.74
CA LEU A 442 10.74 -15.60 -11.65
C LEU A 442 10.05 -16.21 -10.45
N MET A 443 10.62 -17.27 -9.90
CA MET A 443 10.07 -17.98 -8.75
C MET A 443 11.12 -18.09 -7.66
N THR A 444 10.70 -17.98 -6.40
CA THR A 444 11.56 -18.32 -5.26
C THR A 444 10.95 -19.43 -4.43
N SER A 445 11.79 -20.32 -3.88
CA SER A 445 11.29 -21.36 -2.97
C SER A 445 12.40 -21.98 -2.11
N ARG A 446 12.03 -22.83 -1.18
CA ARG A 446 12.94 -23.88 -0.67
C ARG A 446 13.14 -24.96 -1.72
N LYS A 447 14.26 -25.68 -1.58
CA LYS A 447 14.58 -26.86 -2.38
C LYS A 447 13.89 -28.11 -1.81
N GLU A 448 12.56 -28.09 -1.78
CA GLU A 448 11.74 -29.22 -1.34
C GLU A 448 11.41 -30.11 -2.55
N ARG A 449 11.36 -31.43 -2.34
CA ARG A 449 11.39 -32.43 -3.42
C ARG A 449 10.22 -32.31 -4.40
N ASP A 450 9.04 -32.01 -3.90
CA ASP A 450 7.81 -31.79 -4.67
C ASP A 450 7.95 -30.59 -5.61
N ILE A 451 8.51 -29.49 -5.11
CA ILE A 451 8.76 -28.27 -5.90
C ILE A 451 9.90 -28.50 -6.90
N GLU A 452 11.02 -29.06 -6.47
CA GLU A 452 12.20 -29.33 -7.30
C GLU A 452 11.83 -30.22 -8.50
N THR A 453 11.19 -31.36 -8.25
CA THR A 453 10.84 -32.32 -9.30
C THR A 453 9.92 -31.69 -10.36
N SER A 454 9.04 -30.77 -9.94
CA SER A 454 8.14 -30.07 -10.85
C SER A 454 8.89 -29.01 -11.67
N LEU A 455 9.62 -28.10 -11.01
CA LEU A 455 10.28 -26.98 -11.68
C LEU A 455 11.40 -27.45 -12.63
N GLU A 456 12.15 -28.50 -12.29
CA GLU A 456 13.19 -29.07 -13.17
C GLU A 456 12.67 -29.58 -14.51
N SER A 457 11.36 -29.85 -14.63
CA SER A 457 10.76 -30.28 -15.89
C SER A 457 10.69 -29.16 -16.94
N TYR A 458 10.82 -27.89 -16.53
CA TYR A 458 10.73 -26.74 -17.42
C TYR A 458 11.65 -25.56 -17.10
N VAL A 459 12.43 -25.60 -16.02
CA VAL A 459 13.49 -24.64 -15.70
C VAL A 459 14.84 -25.33 -15.91
N GLY A 460 15.67 -24.79 -16.80
CA GLY A 460 16.99 -25.35 -17.06
C GLY A 460 17.94 -25.16 -15.86
N GLU A 461 18.95 -26.02 -15.74
CA GLU A 461 19.94 -25.95 -14.66
C GLU A 461 20.68 -24.59 -14.64
N LYS A 462 20.89 -23.97 -15.81
CA LYS A 462 21.49 -22.63 -15.95
C LYS A 462 20.57 -21.50 -15.51
N ASP A 463 19.27 -21.77 -15.41
CA ASP A 463 18.22 -20.83 -15.03
C ASP A 463 17.75 -21.06 -13.58
N ALA A 464 18.50 -21.87 -12.83
CA ALA A 464 18.27 -22.14 -11.42
C ALA A 464 19.46 -21.60 -10.60
N ILE A 465 19.20 -20.70 -9.66
CA ILE A 465 20.21 -20.07 -8.81
C ILE A 465 20.05 -20.60 -7.39
N CYS A 466 21.05 -21.35 -6.94
CA CYS A 466 21.20 -21.71 -5.54
C CYS A 466 21.72 -20.49 -4.76
N LEU A 467 20.93 -19.99 -3.82
CA LEU A 467 21.35 -18.98 -2.86
C LEU A 467 22.22 -19.65 -1.77
N HIS A 468 23.43 -20.01 -2.17
CA HIS A 468 24.47 -20.58 -1.31
C HIS A 468 25.34 -19.46 -0.70
N TRP A 469 25.99 -19.72 0.44
CA TRP A 469 26.68 -18.70 1.25
C TRP A 469 27.72 -17.90 0.46
N ASP A 470 28.50 -18.55 -0.41
CA ASP A 470 29.58 -17.88 -1.17
C ASP A 470 29.08 -16.72 -2.06
N VAL A 471 27.80 -16.74 -2.46
CA VAL A 471 27.18 -15.71 -3.32
C VAL A 471 26.56 -14.58 -2.50
N VAL A 472 26.14 -14.84 -1.25
CA VAL A 472 25.44 -13.88 -0.37
C VAL A 472 26.31 -13.32 0.75
N ASP A 473 27.56 -13.77 0.88
CA ASP A 473 28.48 -13.39 1.97
C ASP A 473 28.70 -11.87 2.07
N GLN A 474 28.74 -11.14 0.94
CA GLN A 474 28.83 -9.68 0.94
C GLN A 474 27.58 -9.02 1.55
N ASP A 475 26.38 -9.54 1.25
CA ASP A 475 25.14 -9.03 1.81
C ASP A 475 24.99 -9.42 3.30
N ILE A 476 25.51 -10.59 3.70
CA ILE A 476 25.62 -11.00 5.12
C ILE A 476 26.54 -10.03 5.87
N GLN A 477 27.71 -9.73 5.32
CA GLN A 477 28.68 -8.80 5.91
C GLN A 477 28.08 -7.40 6.06
N ARG A 478 27.45 -6.85 5.02
CA ARG A 478 26.76 -5.54 5.07
C ARG A 478 25.69 -5.52 6.16
N TYR A 479 24.86 -6.56 6.24
CA TYR A 479 23.84 -6.67 7.27
C TYR A 479 24.43 -6.68 8.70
N ILE A 480 25.51 -7.44 8.92
CA ILE A 480 26.20 -7.50 10.23
C ILE A 480 26.78 -6.13 10.59
N GLN A 481 27.49 -5.49 9.67
CA GLN A 481 28.10 -4.16 9.88
C GLN A 481 27.08 -3.12 10.32
N GLN A 482 25.94 -3.09 9.66
CA GLN A 482 24.89 -2.15 9.98
C GLN A 482 24.18 -2.49 11.30
N ARG A 483 23.97 -3.77 11.61
CA ARG A 483 23.45 -4.18 12.92
C ARG A 483 24.37 -3.80 14.07
N LEU A 484 25.68 -3.92 13.89
CA LEU A 484 26.68 -3.45 14.85
C LEU A 484 26.61 -1.92 15.03
N CYS A 485 26.32 -1.18 13.95
CA CYS A 485 26.17 0.28 13.98
C CYS A 485 24.90 0.76 14.71
N ILE A 486 23.75 0.15 14.42
CA ILE A 486 22.43 0.65 14.84
C ILE A 486 21.97 0.10 16.19
N ASP A 487 22.40 -1.11 16.58
CA ASP A 487 21.95 -1.71 17.84
C ASP A 487 22.66 -1.09 19.05
N LYS A 488 21.92 -0.40 19.91
CA LYS A 488 22.44 0.28 21.12
C LYS A 488 23.22 -0.64 22.05
N GLY A 489 22.89 -1.94 22.09
CA GLY A 489 23.58 -2.94 22.92
C GLY A 489 24.89 -3.45 22.30
N LEU A 490 25.05 -3.30 20.98
CA LEU A 490 26.24 -3.72 20.23
C LEU A 490 27.16 -2.55 19.89
N ALA A 491 26.65 -1.31 19.89
CA ALA A 491 27.41 -0.09 19.59
C ALA A 491 28.67 0.07 20.46
N LYS A 492 28.71 -0.53 21.65
CA LYS A 492 29.90 -0.56 22.52
C LYS A 492 31.12 -1.24 21.86
N TRP A 493 30.88 -2.18 20.94
CA TRP A 493 31.91 -2.93 20.23
C TRP A 493 32.43 -2.20 18.98
N ASN A 494 31.81 -1.09 18.57
CA ASN A 494 32.30 -0.28 17.44
C ASN A 494 33.49 0.61 17.78
N LYS A 495 33.88 0.72 19.06
CA LYS A 495 34.97 1.59 19.49
C LYS A 495 36.35 1.03 19.14
N ASP A 496 36.45 -0.28 18.94
CA ASP A 496 37.70 -0.97 18.61
C ASP A 496 37.54 -1.66 17.25
N ALA A 497 38.34 -1.22 16.28
CA ALA A 497 38.30 -1.74 14.92
C ALA A 497 38.71 -3.22 14.84
N ALA A 498 39.63 -3.67 15.70
CA ALA A 498 40.10 -5.06 15.70
C ALA A 498 39.01 -6.00 16.24
N ILE A 499 38.35 -5.61 17.34
CA ILE A 499 37.24 -6.39 17.92
C ILE A 499 36.05 -6.42 16.95
N ARG A 500 35.74 -5.30 16.30
CA ARG A 500 34.69 -5.24 15.28
C ARG A 500 34.98 -6.22 14.13
N GLN A 501 36.21 -6.20 13.61
CA GLN A 501 36.61 -7.07 12.51
C GLN A 501 36.60 -8.56 12.91
N GLU A 502 36.97 -8.87 14.16
CA GLU A 502 36.90 -10.22 14.71
C GLU A 502 35.44 -10.71 14.85
N ILE A 503 34.54 -9.84 15.34
CA ILE A 503 33.10 -10.13 15.42
C ILE A 503 32.50 -10.35 14.04
N GLU A 504 32.79 -9.48 13.07
CA GLU A 504 32.33 -9.63 11.68
C GLU A 504 32.81 -10.97 11.10
N THR A 505 34.09 -11.28 11.24
CA THR A 505 34.68 -12.53 10.73
C THR A 505 34.08 -13.77 11.39
N ALA A 506 33.89 -13.74 12.72
CA ALA A 506 33.30 -14.84 13.47
C ALA A 506 31.82 -15.04 13.13
N MET A 507 31.06 -13.96 12.93
CA MET A 507 29.66 -14.03 12.54
C MET A 507 29.47 -14.52 11.12
N ILE A 508 30.29 -14.06 10.16
CA ILE A 508 30.25 -14.57 8.78
C ILE A 508 30.58 -16.06 8.77
N ARG A 509 31.65 -16.48 9.46
CA ARG A 509 32.01 -17.91 9.56
C ARG A 509 30.93 -18.76 10.22
N GLY A 510 30.26 -18.23 11.25
CA GLY A 510 29.18 -18.94 11.96
C GLY A 510 27.81 -18.85 11.28
N ALA A 511 27.66 -17.98 10.27
CA ALA A 511 26.40 -17.74 9.56
C ALA A 511 25.95 -18.93 8.74
N HIS A 512 26.90 -19.60 8.08
CA HIS A 512 26.65 -20.63 7.07
C HIS A 512 25.50 -20.26 6.10
N GLY A 513 25.38 -19.00 5.69
CA GLY A 513 24.32 -18.52 4.78
C GLY A 513 22.96 -18.20 5.41
N ILE A 514 22.80 -18.30 6.74
CA ILE A 514 21.54 -18.09 7.45
C ILE A 514 21.51 -16.71 8.11
N TYR A 515 20.58 -15.83 7.73
CA TYR A 515 20.43 -14.49 8.32
C TYR A 515 19.68 -14.45 9.66
N VAL A 516 19.29 -15.61 10.23
CA VAL A 516 18.57 -15.72 11.51
C VAL A 516 19.53 -15.58 12.69
N PHE A 517 20.07 -14.37 12.88
CA PHE A 517 21.11 -14.09 13.87
C PHE A 517 20.60 -13.67 15.27
N THR A 518 19.29 -13.58 15.49
CA THR A 518 18.73 -13.22 16.81
C THR A 518 19.27 -14.14 17.92
N ARG A 519 19.42 -15.44 17.64
CA ARG A 519 19.96 -16.42 18.60
C ARG A 519 21.47 -16.28 18.83
N PHE A 520 22.24 -15.91 17.81
CA PHE A 520 23.70 -15.74 17.92
C PHE A 520 24.09 -14.42 18.61
N PHE A 521 23.39 -13.31 18.34
CA PHE A 521 23.62 -12.05 19.07
C PHE A 521 23.27 -12.15 20.56
N THR A 522 22.29 -13.00 20.91
CA THR A 522 21.96 -13.30 22.32
C THR A 522 23.05 -14.15 22.97
N LYS A 523 23.63 -15.11 22.24
CA LYS A 523 24.83 -15.85 22.68
C LYS A 523 26.06 -14.94 22.82
N LEU A 524 26.30 -14.01 21.89
CA LEU A 524 27.40 -13.06 21.97
C LEU A 524 27.31 -12.15 23.21
N LYS A 525 26.10 -11.74 23.60
CA LYS A 525 25.85 -11.02 24.86
C LYS A 525 26.18 -11.86 26.11
N LEU A 526 26.01 -13.19 26.03
CA LEU A 526 26.26 -14.13 27.12
C LEU A 526 27.70 -14.66 27.17
N THR A 527 28.43 -14.65 26.06
CA THR A 527 29.83 -15.14 25.99
C THR A 527 30.86 -14.05 26.26
N ILE A 528 30.47 -12.77 26.17
CA ILE A 528 31.33 -11.61 26.47
C ILE A 528 30.92 -10.91 27.79
N GLN A 529 30.09 -11.56 28.61
CA GLN A 529 29.98 -11.29 30.05
C GLN A 529 30.74 -12.40 30.78
#